data_AF-A0A931A8W0-F1
#
_entry.id   AF-A0A931A8W0-F1
#
_cell.length_a   1.000
_cell.length_b   1.000
_cell.length_c   1.000
_cell.angle_alpha   90.00
_cell.angle_beta   90.00
_cell.angle_gamma   90.00
#
_symmetry.space_group_name_H-M   'P 1'
#
loop_
_entity.id
_entity.type
_entity.pdbx_description
1 polymer ?
#
loop_
_entity_poly.entity_id
_entity_poly.type
_entity_poly.pdbx_seq_one_letter_code
_entity_poly.pdbx_strand_id
1 'polypeptide(L)'
;MAWAEVTDNMFPTLHTSSFCVKGMHSTPCQTDNRDVSYYMDSSGEFMLETPDRTDVQNVMAGEYAPTDLVIAYDSTPTFSGGAETDIVYQEGSAGISDSADGMTWCDGLGGDIVDCDQQVVRIRGNGYYTYSLVCHETGHAVGLEHGNIASPQMSKTASALGCMKTPTGGTTTLGANNRDNINLTY
;
A
#
# COMPACT_ATOMS: atom_id res chain seq x y z
N MET A 1 -25.05 -13.15 18.04
CA MET A 1 -23.84 -12.99 17.23
C MET A 1 -23.97 -11.65 16.53
N ALA A 2 -23.21 -10.64 16.99
CA ALA A 2 -23.08 -9.40 16.25
C ALA A 2 -22.10 -9.70 15.11
N TRP A 3 -22.56 -9.59 13.87
CA TRP A 3 -21.67 -9.55 12.73
C TRP A 3 -20.85 -8.27 12.89
N ALA A 4 -19.52 -8.36 12.89
CA ALA A 4 -18.71 -7.17 12.78
C ALA A 4 -19.17 -6.43 11.52
N GLU A 5 -19.44 -5.13 11.61
CA GLU A 5 -19.72 -4.34 10.41
C GLU A 5 -18.51 -4.46 9.48
N VAL A 6 -18.69 -5.17 8.36
CA VAL A 6 -17.71 -5.24 7.29
C VAL A 6 -17.51 -3.81 6.81
N THR A 7 -16.28 -3.33 6.89
CA THR A 7 -15.93 -1.98 6.50
C THR A 7 -15.24 -2.06 5.17
N ASP A 8 -15.90 -1.54 4.13
CA ASP A 8 -15.27 -1.39 2.83
C ASP A 8 -14.35 -0.17 2.87
N ASN A 9 -13.05 -0.42 2.88
CA ASN A 9 -12.03 0.61 2.73
C ASN A 9 -11.19 0.36 1.48
N MET A 10 -11.73 -0.28 0.45
CA MET A 10 -11.05 -0.39 -0.83
C MET A 10 -11.42 0.78 -1.74
N PHE A 11 -10.42 1.46 -2.30
CA PHE A 11 -10.64 2.50 -3.28
C PHE A 11 -11.29 1.92 -4.55
N PRO A 12 -12.28 2.57 -5.18
CA PRO A 12 -13.03 3.70 -4.65
C PRO A 12 -14.12 3.22 -3.68
N THR A 13 -14.29 3.95 -2.58
CA THR A 13 -15.43 3.76 -1.69
C THR A 13 -16.57 4.70 -2.10
N LEU A 14 -17.74 4.56 -1.44
CA LEU A 14 -18.85 5.52 -1.60
C LEU A 14 -18.51 6.96 -1.18
N HIS A 15 -17.40 7.17 -0.47
CA HIS A 15 -16.93 8.50 -0.04
C HIS A 15 -15.77 9.02 -0.88
N THR A 16 -15.26 8.22 -1.82
CA THR A 16 -14.25 8.63 -2.77
C THR A 16 -14.89 9.35 -3.96
N SER A 17 -14.47 10.60 -4.21
CA SER A 17 -15.00 11.42 -5.31
C SER A 17 -14.02 11.61 -6.48
N SER A 18 -12.86 10.96 -6.42
CA SER A 18 -11.77 11.05 -7.39
C SER A 18 -11.54 9.71 -8.10
N PHE A 19 -10.91 9.80 -9.27
CA PHE A 19 -10.36 8.66 -9.99
C PHE A 19 -8.89 8.47 -9.64
N CYS A 20 -8.31 7.34 -10.04
CA CYS A 20 -6.88 7.15 -9.96
C CYS A 20 -6.17 8.24 -10.78
N VAL A 21 -5.19 8.88 -10.18
CA VAL A 21 -4.38 9.92 -10.84
C VAL A 21 -2.91 9.68 -10.56
N LYS A 22 -2.10 9.84 -11.60
CA LYS A 22 -0.65 9.78 -11.51
C LYS A 22 -0.10 10.97 -10.72
N GLY A 23 0.87 10.71 -9.87
CA GLY A 23 1.72 11.70 -9.24
C GLY A 23 1.62 11.69 -7.71
N MET A 24 2.66 12.24 -7.08
CA MET A 24 2.76 12.32 -5.63
C MET A 24 1.60 13.12 -5.03
N HIS A 25 1.15 12.72 -3.83
CA HIS A 25 -0.03 13.26 -3.13
C HIS A 25 -1.38 12.95 -3.78
N SER A 26 -1.44 11.96 -4.68
CA SER A 26 -2.71 11.47 -5.23
C SER A 26 -3.50 10.62 -4.22
N THR A 27 -4.75 10.35 -4.56
CA THR A 27 -5.56 9.34 -3.86
C THR A 27 -4.95 7.95 -4.10
N PRO A 28 -4.99 7.03 -3.12
CA PRO A 28 -4.67 5.63 -3.38
C PRO A 28 -5.42 5.10 -4.60
N CYS A 29 -4.80 4.18 -5.33
CA CYS A 29 -5.39 3.49 -6.47
C CYS A 29 -5.32 1.99 -6.23
N GLN A 30 -6.20 1.23 -6.87
CA GLN A 30 -6.04 -0.21 -6.96
C GLN A 30 -4.78 -0.54 -7.78
N THR A 31 -4.05 -1.61 -7.45
CA THR A 31 -3.18 -2.23 -8.45
C THR A 31 -4.05 -2.75 -9.59
N ASP A 32 -3.56 -2.69 -10.83
CA ASP A 32 -4.34 -2.98 -12.03
C ASP A 32 -4.58 -4.49 -12.27
N ASN A 33 -3.91 -5.35 -11.49
CA ASN A 33 -4.04 -6.79 -11.60
C ASN A 33 -3.72 -7.51 -10.28
N ARG A 34 -4.00 -8.83 -10.20
CA ARG A 34 -3.76 -9.64 -9.01
C ARG A 34 -2.32 -10.13 -8.86
N ASP A 35 -1.55 -10.16 -9.95
CA ASP A 35 -0.18 -10.68 -10.02
C ASP A 35 0.80 -9.55 -9.73
N VAL A 36 0.99 -9.25 -8.44
CA VAL A 36 1.76 -8.08 -7.97
C VAL A 36 3.24 -8.43 -7.83
N SER A 37 4.05 -7.85 -8.72
CA SER A 37 5.49 -7.80 -8.60
C SER A 37 5.95 -6.60 -7.75
N TYR A 38 7.00 -6.79 -6.95
CA TYR A 38 7.55 -5.70 -6.16
C TYR A 38 9.07 -5.66 -6.19
N TYR A 39 9.62 -4.45 -6.16
CA TYR A 39 11.05 -4.19 -6.09
C TYR A 39 11.37 -3.31 -4.89
N MET A 40 12.50 -3.60 -4.26
CA MET A 40 13.04 -2.81 -3.17
C MET A 40 14.30 -2.12 -3.68
N ASP A 41 14.32 -0.79 -3.67
CA ASP A 41 15.44 -0.08 -4.24
C ASP A 41 16.75 -0.49 -3.57
N SER A 42 17.69 -0.94 -4.40
CA SER A 42 18.91 -1.61 -3.98
C SER A 42 20.17 -0.79 -4.29
N SER A 43 19.99 0.41 -4.87
CA SER A 43 21.08 1.32 -5.19
C SER A 43 20.61 2.78 -5.30
N GLY A 44 21.53 3.73 -5.36
CA GLY A 44 21.20 5.13 -5.61
C GLY A 44 20.72 5.88 -4.36
N GLU A 45 20.02 7.00 -4.60
CA GLU A 45 19.60 7.94 -3.55
C GLU A 45 18.56 7.36 -2.60
N PHE A 46 17.67 6.48 -3.09
CA PHE A 46 16.55 5.95 -2.33
C PHE A 46 16.71 4.46 -1.96
N MET A 47 17.95 3.98 -1.94
CA MET A 47 18.28 2.61 -1.58
C MET A 47 17.78 2.28 -0.16
N LEU A 48 17.08 1.16 -0.03
CA LEU A 48 16.74 0.59 1.28
C LEU A 48 17.96 -0.14 1.85
N GLU A 49 18.26 0.04 3.13
CA GLU A 49 19.22 -0.80 3.83
C GLU A 49 18.67 -2.23 4.04
N THR A 50 19.58 -3.16 4.37
CA THR A 50 19.22 -4.57 4.56
C THR A 50 18.10 -4.80 5.58
N PRO A 51 18.06 -4.11 6.75
CA PRO A 51 16.95 -4.24 7.68
C PRO A 51 15.60 -3.84 7.06
N ASP A 52 15.56 -2.76 6.29
CA ASP A 52 14.32 -2.22 5.71
C ASP A 52 13.79 -3.14 4.62
N ARG A 53 14.68 -3.70 3.80
CA ARG A 53 14.33 -4.76 2.84
C ARG A 53 13.79 -6.01 3.53
N THR A 54 14.33 -6.35 4.71
CA THR A 54 13.86 -7.49 5.49
C THR A 54 12.42 -7.25 5.97
N ASP A 55 12.10 -6.05 6.43
CA ASP A 55 10.73 -5.70 6.84
C ASP A 55 9.76 -5.71 5.66
N VAL A 56 10.15 -5.21 4.49
CA VAL A 56 9.35 -5.35 3.25
C VAL A 56 9.09 -6.81 2.92
N GLN A 57 10.12 -7.65 2.89
CA GLN A 57 9.95 -9.08 2.63
C GLN A 57 9.02 -9.76 3.63
N ASN A 58 9.15 -9.44 4.92
CA ASN A 58 8.30 -9.99 5.97
C ASN A 58 6.84 -9.57 5.84
N VAL A 59 6.57 -8.31 5.46
CA VAL A 59 5.20 -7.82 5.23
C VAL A 59 4.61 -8.44 3.97
N MET A 60 5.33 -8.43 2.85
CA MET A 60 4.86 -9.02 1.61
C MET A 60 4.54 -10.51 1.78
N ALA A 61 5.37 -11.27 2.50
CA ALA A 61 5.14 -12.68 2.76
C ALA A 61 4.07 -12.97 3.83
N GLY A 62 4.02 -12.18 4.90
CA GLY A 62 3.14 -12.44 6.05
C GLY A 62 1.73 -11.88 5.92
N GLU A 63 1.59 -10.74 5.23
CA GLU A 63 0.33 -9.99 5.16
C GLU A 63 -0.34 -10.09 3.80
N TYR A 64 0.41 -9.89 2.71
CA TYR A 64 -0.17 -9.77 1.37
C TYR A 64 -0.16 -11.09 0.59
N ALA A 65 0.90 -11.90 0.67
CA ALA A 65 0.93 -13.22 0.01
C ALA A 65 -0.19 -14.20 0.45
N PRO A 66 -0.77 -14.11 1.67
CA PRO A 66 -1.94 -14.92 2.03
C PRO A 66 -3.30 -14.33 1.60
N THR A 67 -3.32 -13.22 0.85
CA THR A 67 -4.53 -12.72 0.15
C THR A 67 -4.67 -13.39 -1.22
N ASP A 68 -5.64 -12.98 -2.04
CA ASP A 68 -5.78 -13.47 -3.41
C ASP A 68 -4.78 -12.82 -4.40
N LEU A 69 -3.95 -11.89 -3.92
CA LEU A 69 -2.79 -11.38 -4.66
C LEU A 69 -1.70 -12.45 -4.80
N VAL A 70 -1.12 -12.54 -5.99
CA VAL A 70 0.04 -13.37 -6.30
C VAL A 70 1.30 -12.51 -6.20
N ILE A 71 1.94 -12.53 -5.04
CA ILE A 71 3.09 -11.68 -4.74
C ILE A 71 4.40 -12.28 -5.27
N ALA A 72 5.16 -11.51 -6.05
CA ALA A 72 6.48 -11.90 -6.55
C ALA A 72 7.54 -10.79 -6.36
N TYR A 73 8.73 -11.14 -5.86
CA TYR A 73 9.84 -10.19 -5.85
C TYR A 73 10.47 -10.09 -7.24
N ASP A 74 10.59 -8.87 -7.77
CA ASP A 74 11.27 -8.58 -9.02
C ASP A 74 12.70 -8.06 -8.73
N SER A 75 13.70 -8.88 -9.06
CA SER A 75 15.11 -8.50 -8.94
C SER A 75 15.65 -7.68 -10.12
N THR A 76 14.85 -7.52 -11.17
CA THR A 76 15.22 -6.86 -12.43
C THR A 76 14.09 -5.91 -12.86
N PRO A 77 13.81 -4.87 -12.05
CA PRO A 77 12.61 -4.07 -12.18
C PRO A 77 12.50 -3.38 -13.53
N THR A 78 11.27 -3.24 -13.99
CA THR A 78 10.90 -2.42 -15.15
C THR A 78 10.09 -1.23 -14.67
N PHE A 79 10.62 -0.02 -14.82
CA PHE A 79 9.98 1.21 -14.31
C PHE A 79 9.10 1.94 -15.33
N SER A 80 8.96 1.39 -16.54
CA SER A 80 8.14 1.97 -17.61
C SER A 80 7.82 0.92 -18.67
N GLY A 81 6.59 0.87 -19.20
CA GLY A 81 6.19 -0.09 -20.23
C GLY A 81 4.79 -0.66 -20.02
N GLY A 82 4.59 -1.93 -20.36
CA GLY A 82 3.33 -2.66 -20.11
C GLY A 82 3.57 -3.97 -19.36
N ALA A 83 4.70 -4.06 -18.67
CA ALA A 83 5.12 -5.16 -17.79
C ALA A 83 6.00 -4.52 -16.70
N GLU A 84 5.48 -3.45 -16.12
CA GLU A 84 6.18 -2.69 -15.09
C GLU A 84 6.19 -3.47 -13.77
N THR A 85 7.14 -3.13 -12.91
CA THR A 85 7.08 -3.59 -11.52
C THR A 85 5.95 -2.85 -10.83
N ASP A 86 5.00 -3.59 -10.23
CA ASP A 86 3.75 -3.02 -9.70
C ASP A 86 3.98 -2.16 -8.45
N ILE A 87 4.94 -2.54 -7.59
CA ILE A 87 5.28 -1.75 -6.38
C ILE A 87 6.78 -1.53 -6.27
N VAL A 88 7.18 -0.25 -6.24
CA VAL A 88 8.57 0.17 -6.03
C VAL A 88 8.72 0.77 -4.63
N TYR A 89 9.49 0.10 -3.77
CA TYR A 89 9.83 0.61 -2.43
C TYR A 89 11.08 1.47 -2.46
N GLN A 90 11.02 2.64 -1.82
CA GLN A 90 12.07 3.65 -1.76
C GLN A 90 12.26 4.21 -0.36
N GLU A 91 13.51 4.36 0.08
CA GLU A 91 13.82 5.06 1.31
C GLU A 91 14.11 6.55 1.04
N GLY A 92 13.40 7.47 1.69
CA GLY A 92 13.75 8.87 1.65
C GLY A 92 12.64 9.82 2.09
N SER A 93 13.00 11.05 2.42
CA SER A 93 12.05 12.10 2.80
C SER A 93 11.66 13.03 1.66
N ALA A 94 12.24 12.86 0.46
CA ALA A 94 11.99 13.73 -0.67
C ALA A 94 10.48 13.74 -1.00
N GLY A 95 9.86 14.91 -0.99
CA GLY A 95 8.43 15.10 -1.27
C GLY A 95 7.47 14.65 -0.15
N ILE A 96 7.93 13.93 0.88
CA ILE A 96 7.09 13.54 2.00
C ILE A 96 6.92 14.73 2.95
N SER A 97 5.67 15.08 3.29
CA SER A 97 5.38 16.14 4.26
C SER A 97 5.96 15.82 5.63
N ASP A 98 6.40 16.82 6.40
CA ASP A 98 6.99 16.64 7.75
C ASP A 98 6.04 15.96 8.76
N SER A 99 4.74 15.93 8.48
CA SER A 99 3.74 15.26 9.32
C SER A 99 3.47 13.79 8.94
N ALA A 100 4.19 13.24 7.97
CA ALA A 100 4.00 11.88 7.46
C ALA A 100 5.32 11.11 7.46
N ASP A 101 5.25 9.83 7.81
CA ASP A 101 6.40 8.93 7.89
C ASP A 101 6.62 8.13 6.60
N GLY A 102 5.56 7.97 5.81
CA GLY A 102 5.54 7.31 4.52
C GLY A 102 4.50 7.94 3.59
N MET A 103 4.58 7.57 2.32
CA MET A 103 3.60 7.93 1.31
C MET A 103 3.61 6.90 0.19
N THR A 104 2.42 6.67 -0.35
CA THR A 104 2.22 5.85 -1.54
C THR A 104 1.51 6.67 -2.61
N TRP A 105 1.92 6.50 -3.87
CA TRP A 105 1.26 7.14 -5.00
C TRP A 105 1.40 6.33 -6.28
N CYS A 106 0.49 6.59 -7.22
CA CYS A 106 0.55 6.00 -8.53
C CYS A 106 1.55 6.73 -9.44
N ASP A 107 2.49 5.99 -10.04
CA ASP A 107 3.42 6.49 -11.06
C ASP A 107 3.18 5.90 -12.46
N GLY A 108 2.47 4.78 -12.59
CA GLY A 108 2.00 4.25 -13.89
C GLY A 108 0.49 4.06 -13.86
N LEU A 109 -0.29 4.78 -14.68
CA LEU A 109 -1.74 4.55 -14.72
C LEU A 109 -2.04 3.21 -15.39
N GLY A 110 -2.96 2.45 -14.80
CA GLY A 110 -3.42 1.18 -15.34
C GLY A 110 -4.44 1.34 -16.48
N GLY A 111 -5.10 0.22 -16.79
CA GLY A 111 -6.08 0.14 -17.89
C GLY A 111 -7.43 0.79 -17.58
N ASP A 112 -7.84 0.87 -16.32
CA ASP A 112 -9.11 1.48 -15.86
C ASP A 112 -8.89 2.78 -15.07
N ILE A 113 -9.98 3.53 -14.88
CA ILE A 113 -10.05 4.80 -14.14
C ILE A 113 -9.73 4.66 -12.65
N VAL A 114 -9.64 3.44 -12.11
CA VAL A 114 -9.32 3.17 -10.71
C VAL A 114 -7.94 2.52 -10.51
N ASP A 115 -7.29 2.17 -11.61
CA ASP A 115 -6.14 1.28 -11.61
C ASP A 115 -4.81 2.03 -11.73
N CYS A 116 -3.81 1.45 -11.07
CA CYS A 116 -2.42 1.83 -11.17
C CYS A 116 -1.57 0.61 -11.53
N ASP A 117 -0.86 0.71 -12.64
CA ASP A 117 0.12 -0.27 -13.14
C ASP A 117 1.43 -0.21 -12.34
N GLN A 118 1.83 0.96 -11.84
CA GLN A 118 3.01 1.09 -10.97
C GLN A 118 2.79 2.06 -9.83
N GLN A 119 2.92 1.55 -8.62
CA GLN A 119 2.89 2.30 -7.37
C GLN A 119 4.30 2.54 -6.89
N VAL A 120 4.53 3.70 -6.27
CA VAL A 120 5.74 3.96 -5.50
C VAL A 120 5.38 4.11 -4.04
N VAL A 121 6.04 3.33 -3.20
CA VAL A 121 5.99 3.44 -1.73
C VAL A 121 7.29 4.07 -1.28
N ARG A 122 7.20 5.27 -0.70
CA ARG A 122 8.36 5.93 -0.09
C ARG A 122 8.17 6.09 1.41
N ILE A 123 9.11 5.56 2.19
CA ILE A 123 9.13 5.69 3.65
C ILE A 123 10.42 6.40 4.07
N ARG A 124 10.35 7.21 5.11
CA ARG A 124 11.53 7.90 5.66
C ARG A 124 12.58 6.90 6.16
N GLY A 125 13.84 7.23 5.97
CA GLY A 125 14.94 6.51 6.62
C GLY A 125 15.09 6.83 8.10
N ASN A 126 16.09 6.23 8.75
CA ASN A 126 16.32 6.28 10.21
C ASN A 126 15.29 5.50 11.05
N GLY A 127 14.86 4.34 10.56
CA GLY A 127 14.06 3.39 11.33
C GLY A 127 12.54 3.60 11.26
N TYR A 128 12.03 4.37 10.29
CA TYR A 128 10.58 4.42 10.05
C TYR A 128 10.08 3.22 9.24
N TYR A 129 10.96 2.53 8.51
CA TYR A 129 10.71 1.23 7.90
C TYR A 129 10.47 0.17 8.99
N THR A 130 9.28 0.23 9.55
CA THR A 130 8.77 -0.73 10.52
C THR A 130 7.76 -1.61 9.81
N TYR A 131 7.65 -2.86 10.25
CA TYR A 131 6.62 -3.79 9.79
C TYR A 131 5.24 -3.16 9.59
N SER A 132 4.75 -2.40 10.57
CA SER A 132 3.41 -1.79 10.47
C SER A 132 3.33 -0.64 9.49
N LEU A 133 4.37 0.17 9.31
CA LEU A 133 4.34 1.28 8.36
C LEU A 133 4.49 0.75 6.93
N VAL A 134 5.35 -0.25 6.71
CA VAL A 134 5.41 -0.96 5.44
C VAL A 134 4.05 -1.57 5.12
N CYS A 135 3.42 -2.29 6.05
CA CYS A 135 2.07 -2.83 5.85
C CYS A 135 1.05 -1.73 5.48
N HIS A 136 1.11 -0.56 6.13
CA HIS A 136 0.23 0.56 5.85
C HIS A 136 0.39 1.10 4.43
N GLU A 137 1.62 1.39 4.02
CA GLU A 137 1.89 1.96 2.70
C GLU A 137 1.67 0.94 1.59
N THR A 138 2.02 -0.33 1.79
CA THR A 138 1.62 -1.40 0.86
C THR A 138 0.09 -1.49 0.75
N GLY A 139 -0.64 -1.22 1.83
CA GLY A 139 -2.09 -1.21 1.80
C GLY A 139 -2.62 -0.15 0.85
N HIS A 140 -2.06 1.05 0.90
CA HIS A 140 -2.35 2.09 -0.09
C HIS A 140 -1.96 1.68 -1.53
N ALA A 141 -0.87 0.95 -1.70
CA ALA A 141 -0.43 0.49 -3.03
C ALA A 141 -1.40 -0.51 -3.66
N VAL A 142 -2.11 -1.30 -2.84
CA VAL A 142 -3.15 -2.23 -3.30
C VAL A 142 -4.56 -1.64 -3.22
N GLY A 143 -4.69 -0.33 -2.99
CA GLY A 143 -5.96 0.39 -3.01
C GLY A 143 -6.68 0.54 -1.68
N LEU A 144 -6.15 0.05 -0.56
CA LEU A 144 -6.77 0.27 0.74
C LEU A 144 -6.68 1.74 1.16
N GLU A 145 -7.76 2.22 1.74
CA GLU A 145 -7.97 3.58 2.20
C GLU A 145 -8.08 3.66 3.73
N HIS A 146 -7.98 4.87 4.28
CA HIS A 146 -8.19 5.13 5.71
C HIS A 146 -9.68 5.05 6.09
N GLY A 147 -9.97 4.77 7.36
CA GLY A 147 -11.35 4.62 7.85
C GLY A 147 -12.27 5.83 7.67
N ASN A 148 -11.75 7.05 7.60
CA ASN A 148 -12.57 8.25 7.43
C ASN A 148 -13.13 8.40 6.01
N ILE A 149 -12.63 7.61 5.06
CA ILE A 149 -13.14 7.50 3.70
C ILE A 149 -13.73 6.10 3.43
N ALA A 150 -13.57 5.15 4.34
CA ALA A 150 -14.26 3.86 4.26
C ALA A 150 -15.80 3.98 4.30
N SER A 151 -16.50 2.91 3.91
CA SER A 151 -17.95 2.76 4.00
C SER A 151 -18.34 1.55 4.87
N PRO A 152 -19.06 1.74 6.00
CA PRO A 152 -19.38 3.02 6.63
C PRO A 152 -18.12 3.77 7.13
N GLN A 153 -18.19 5.11 7.18
CA GLN A 153 -17.08 5.93 7.68
C GLN A 153 -16.80 5.63 9.15
N MET A 154 -15.51 5.53 9.50
CA MET A 154 -15.03 5.30 10.86
C MET A 154 -13.78 6.12 11.19
N SER A 155 -13.36 6.06 12.45
CA SER A 155 -12.11 6.70 12.87
C SER A 155 -10.90 6.10 12.15
N LYS A 156 -9.92 6.93 11.78
CA LYS A 156 -8.60 6.47 11.30
C LYS A 156 -7.84 5.59 12.30
N THR A 157 -8.28 5.54 13.55
CA THR A 157 -7.68 4.72 14.60
C THR A 157 -8.51 3.47 14.93
N ALA A 158 -9.58 3.21 14.19
CA ALA A 158 -10.47 2.07 14.44
C ALA A 158 -9.71 0.75 14.35
N SER A 159 -9.98 -0.17 15.28
CA SER A 159 -9.28 -1.45 15.37
C SER A 159 -9.39 -2.31 14.11
N ALA A 160 -10.55 -2.21 13.43
CA ALA A 160 -10.87 -2.95 12.20
C ALA A 160 -9.91 -2.65 11.04
N LEU A 161 -9.29 -1.46 11.02
CA LEU A 161 -8.38 -1.04 9.97
C LEU A 161 -7.03 -1.78 9.98
N GLY A 162 -6.73 -2.59 10.99
CA GLY A 162 -5.44 -3.29 11.07
C GLY A 162 -4.27 -2.30 10.93
N CYS A 163 -3.35 -2.57 10.01
CA CYS A 163 -2.21 -1.69 9.74
C CYS A 163 -2.59 -0.39 9.00
N MET A 164 -3.80 -0.27 8.44
CA MET A 164 -4.34 0.97 7.83
C MET A 164 -4.73 2.04 8.86
N LYS A 165 -4.39 1.86 10.14
CA LYS A 165 -4.56 2.89 11.16
C LYS A 165 -3.58 4.03 10.96
N THR A 166 -3.99 5.24 11.34
CA THR A 166 -3.11 6.40 11.45
C THR A 166 -3.26 7.07 12.81
N PRO A 167 -2.16 7.25 13.59
CA PRO A 167 -0.82 6.75 13.32
C PRO A 167 -0.75 5.22 13.35
N THR A 168 0.25 4.64 12.67
CA THR A 168 0.52 3.20 12.72
C THR A 168 1.13 2.83 14.08
N GLY A 169 0.88 1.60 14.54
CA GLY A 169 1.52 1.05 15.74
C GLY A 169 2.48 -0.06 15.34
N GLY A 170 3.72 -0.06 15.83
CA GLY A 170 4.86 -0.79 15.25
C GLY A 170 4.71 -2.28 14.91
N THR A 171 3.71 -3.00 15.43
CA THR A 171 3.47 -4.43 15.13
C THR A 171 2.06 -4.73 14.62
N THR A 172 1.36 -3.75 14.03
CA THR A 172 -0.01 -3.97 13.57
C THR A 172 -0.02 -4.71 12.23
N THR A 173 -0.77 -5.80 12.16
CA THR A 173 -0.95 -6.67 10.98
C THR A 173 -2.07 -6.14 10.07
N LEU A 174 -2.20 -6.66 8.86
CA LEU A 174 -3.23 -6.26 7.88
C LEU A 174 -4.66 -6.43 8.42
N GLY A 175 -4.91 -7.52 9.14
CA GLY A 175 -6.21 -7.81 9.74
C GLY A 175 -7.24 -8.37 8.75
N ALA A 176 -8.26 -9.06 9.27
CA ALA A 176 -9.22 -9.81 8.45
C ALA A 176 -10.03 -8.91 7.50
N ASN A 177 -10.52 -7.76 7.96
CA ASN A 177 -11.31 -6.84 7.14
C ASN A 177 -10.59 -6.43 5.84
N ASN A 178 -9.32 -6.03 5.96
CA ASN A 178 -8.54 -5.62 4.81
C ASN A 178 -8.20 -6.79 3.88
N ARG A 179 -7.95 -7.99 4.43
CA ARG A 179 -7.75 -9.20 3.63
C ARG A 179 -9.01 -9.55 2.84
N ASP A 180 -10.18 -9.47 3.47
CA ASP A 180 -11.46 -9.72 2.81
C ASP A 180 -11.72 -8.70 1.70
N ASN A 181 -11.41 -7.41 1.91
CA ASN A 181 -11.54 -6.39 0.88
C ASN A 181 -10.60 -6.63 -0.30
N ILE A 182 -9.33 -6.98 -0.06
CA ILE A 182 -8.38 -7.33 -1.13
C ILE A 182 -8.88 -8.54 -1.93
N ASN A 183 -9.32 -9.59 -1.24
CA ASN A 183 -9.80 -10.83 -1.87
C ASN A 183 -11.12 -10.67 -2.66
N LEU A 184 -11.93 -9.68 -2.30
CA LEU A 184 -13.15 -9.37 -3.07
C LEU A 184 -12.83 -8.58 -4.34
N THR A 185 -11.69 -7.90 -4.38
CA THR A 185 -11.26 -7.06 -5.50
C THR A 185 -10.43 -7.82 -6.54
N TYR A 186 -9.56 -8.74 -6.11
CA TYR A 186 -8.54 -9.41 -6.95
C TYR A 186 -8.73 -10.93 -7.06
#